data_AF-A0A2G7GWG6-F1
#
_entry.id   AF-A0A2G7GWG6-F1
#
_cell.length_a   1.000
_cell.length_b   1.000
_cell.length_c   1.000
_cell.angle_alpha   90.00
_cell.angle_beta   90.00
_cell.angle_gamma   90.00
#
_symmetry.space_group_name_H-M   'P 1'
#
loop_
_entity.id
_entity.type
_entity.pdbx_description
1 polymer ?
#
loop_
_entity_poly.entity_id
_entity_poly.type
_entity_poly.pdbx_seq_one_letter_code
_entity_poly.pdbx_strand_id
1 'polypeptide(L)'
;MYDANVLYPSLLRNLLLNRPDLGAPRVQRIRALMEQAVPDVQVTGYESLIAGLPLPDPDDRHVLAAAIHAQADVIVTLNLKHFRREHLEPYGVQVLTPDTLLLALLEAEPLATQDALESLRSSFRRPPVTWEELTDGLTQAGLVSSVAEIRNT
;
A
#
# COMPACT_ATOMS: atom_id res chain seq x y z
N MET A 1 24.75 4.19 11.81
CA MET A 1 23.71 5.18 11.50
C MET A 1 22.99 4.71 10.24
N TYR A 2 22.06 3.77 10.40
CA TYR A 2 21.10 3.38 9.37
C TYR A 2 19.72 3.66 9.96
N ASP A 3 19.33 4.94 9.98
CA ASP A 3 17.93 5.32 10.12
C ASP A 3 17.34 5.25 8.72
N ALA A 4 16.56 4.20 8.45
CA ALA A 4 15.87 4.05 7.17
C ALA A 4 14.50 3.39 7.38
N ASN A 5 13.62 4.16 8.00
CA ASN A 5 12.15 4.17 7.89
C ASN A 5 11.58 3.19 6.85
N VAL A 6 10.78 2.22 7.32
CA VAL A 6 10.26 1.06 6.56
C VAL A 6 9.58 1.42 5.25
N LEU A 7 8.80 2.51 5.20
CA LEU A 7 7.79 2.61 4.14
C LEU A 7 8.30 3.16 2.80
N TYR A 8 9.49 3.77 2.79
CA TYR A 8 9.86 4.67 1.69
C TYR A 8 11.03 4.24 0.82
N PRO A 9 12.11 3.57 1.28
CA PRO A 9 13.26 3.35 0.41
C PRO A 9 12.94 2.50 -0.82
N SER A 10 12.25 1.38 -0.61
CA SER A 10 11.83 0.47 -1.68
C SER A 10 10.70 1.06 -2.54
N LEU A 11 9.71 1.71 -1.91
CA LEU A 11 8.60 2.37 -2.59
C LEU A 11 9.08 3.52 -3.50
N LEU A 12 9.90 4.43 -2.98
CA LEU A 12 10.40 5.58 -3.75
C LEU A 12 11.35 5.14 -4.85
N ARG A 13 12.18 4.11 -4.59
CA ARG A 13 13.01 3.49 -5.63
C ARG A 13 12.14 2.92 -6.76
N ASN A 14 11.14 2.11 -6.42
CA ASN A 14 10.25 1.51 -7.40
C ASN A 14 9.44 2.57 -8.16
N LEU A 15 9.03 3.64 -7.48
CA LEU A 15 8.35 4.76 -8.12
C LEU A 15 9.25 5.47 -9.14
N LEU A 16 10.53 5.70 -8.81
CA LEU A 16 11.49 6.28 -9.76
C LEU A 16 11.80 5.35 -10.94
N LEU A 17 11.85 4.03 -10.71
CA LEU A 17 12.10 3.05 -11.77
C LEU A 17 10.91 2.95 -12.75
N ASN A 18 9.68 2.96 -12.23
CA ASN A 18 8.47 2.82 -13.04
C ASN A 18 7.98 4.16 -13.62
N ARG A 19 8.36 5.28 -13.00
CA ARG A 19 7.97 6.64 -13.40
C ARG A 19 9.17 7.59 -13.39
N PRO A 20 10.18 7.37 -14.25
CA PRO A 20 11.38 8.21 -14.30
C PRO A 20 11.06 9.66 -14.67
N ASP A 21 9.93 9.90 -15.33
CA ASP A 21 9.40 11.21 -15.68
C ASP A 21 9.07 12.11 -14.46
N LEU A 22 8.83 11.52 -13.28
CA LEU A 22 8.58 12.29 -12.07
C LEU A 22 9.85 13.00 -11.57
N GLY A 23 11.02 12.36 -11.73
CA GLY A 23 12.28 12.82 -11.18
C GLY A 23 12.35 12.80 -9.63
N ALA A 24 13.57 12.84 -9.10
CA ALA A 24 13.80 12.75 -7.65
C ALA A 24 13.09 13.84 -6.82
N PRO A 25 13.06 15.13 -7.22
CA PRO A 25 12.40 16.17 -6.43
C PRO A 25 10.90 15.94 -6.25
N ARG A 26 10.22 15.45 -7.28
CA ARG A 26 8.77 15.19 -7.23
C ARG A 26 8.45 13.97 -6.37
N VAL A 27 9.28 12.93 -6.46
CA VAL A 27 9.14 11.73 -5.60
C VAL A 27 9.33 12.08 -4.12
N GLN A 28 10.31 12.94 -3.79
CA GLN A 28 10.47 13.44 -2.42
C GLN A 28 9.28 14.30 -1.97
N ARG A 29 8.72 15.11 -2.86
CA ARG A 29 7.49 15.86 -2.56
C ARG A 29 6.31 14.93 -2.30
N ILE A 30 6.15 13.86 -3.07
CA ILE A 30 5.09 12.85 -2.86
C ILE A 30 5.27 12.21 -1.48
N ARG A 31 6.50 11.82 -1.12
CA ARG A 31 6.82 11.30 0.21
C ARG A 31 6.35 12.24 1.32
N ALA A 32 6.76 13.50 1.26
CA ALA A 32 6.41 14.49 2.29
C ALA A 32 4.90 14.69 2.41
N LEU A 33 4.16 14.66 1.29
CA LEU A 33 2.70 14.75 1.31
C LEU A 33 2.05 13.52 1.93
N MET A 34 2.58 12.31 1.68
CA MET A 34 2.12 11.09 2.34
C MET A 34 2.36 11.13 3.85
N GLU A 35 3.54 11.60 4.26
CA GLU A 35 3.90 11.78 5.68
C GLU A 35 3.04 12.82 6.40
N GLN A 36 2.56 13.83 5.68
CA GLN A 36 1.63 14.83 6.24
C GLN A 36 0.18 14.33 6.28
N ALA A 37 -0.22 13.49 5.33
CA ALA A 37 -1.61 13.04 5.20
C ALA A 37 -1.98 11.92 6.19
N VAL A 38 -1.01 11.11 6.60
CA VAL A 38 -1.23 9.96 7.49
C VAL A 38 -0.38 10.15 8.74
N PRO A 39 -0.99 10.55 9.87
CA PRO A 39 -0.33 10.50 11.17
C PRO A 39 0.23 9.09 11.43
N ASP A 40 1.40 9.00 12.04
CA ASP A 40 2.07 7.74 12.41
C ASP A 40 2.41 6.80 11.23
N VAL A 41 2.54 7.33 10.01
CA VAL A 41 2.94 6.54 8.82
C VAL A 41 4.36 5.94 8.92
N GLN A 42 5.19 6.45 9.82
CA GLN A 42 6.54 5.98 10.05
C GLN A 42 6.59 5.04 11.24
N VAL A 43 6.97 3.78 10.97
CA VAL A 43 7.29 2.79 12.01
C VAL A 43 8.80 2.76 12.19
N THR A 44 9.26 2.91 13.43
CA THR A 44 10.68 2.89 13.83
C THR A 44 10.90 1.94 15.01
N GLY A 45 12.11 1.44 15.24
CA GLY A 45 12.39 0.59 16.42
C GLY A 45 12.14 -0.90 16.22
N TYR A 46 11.83 -1.31 14.99
CA TYR A 46 11.60 -2.71 14.60
C TYR A 46 12.89 -3.42 14.15
N GLU A 47 14.02 -2.72 14.09
CA GLU A 47 15.26 -3.20 13.45
C GLU A 47 15.80 -4.46 14.13
N SER A 48 15.60 -4.57 15.45
CA SER A 48 15.99 -5.74 16.23
C SER A 48 15.26 -7.03 15.84
N LEU A 49 14.07 -6.92 15.22
CA LEU A 49 13.27 -8.06 14.80
C LEU A 49 13.71 -8.63 13.43
N ILE A 50 14.34 -7.81 12.58
CA ILE A 50 14.60 -8.14 11.16
C ILE A 50 15.37 -9.46 11.00
N ALA A 51 16.43 -9.66 11.78
CA ALA A 51 17.35 -10.79 11.60
C ALA A 51 16.69 -12.15 11.88
N GLY A 52 15.65 -12.19 12.72
CA GLY A 52 14.99 -13.42 13.16
C GLY A 52 13.82 -13.88 12.31
N LEU A 53 13.38 -13.07 11.33
CA LEU A 53 12.14 -13.35 10.60
C LEU A 53 12.33 -14.37 9.46
N PRO A 54 11.49 -15.41 9.40
CA PRO A 54 11.62 -16.50 8.43
C PRO A 54 10.97 -16.16 7.09
N LEU A 55 11.36 -15.04 6.46
CA LEU A 55 10.95 -14.75 5.08
C LEU A 55 11.98 -15.26 4.05
N PRO A 56 11.52 -15.76 2.89
CA PRO A 56 12.38 -16.28 1.84
C PRO A 56 13.26 -15.19 1.22
N ASP A 57 12.75 -13.96 1.14
CA ASP A 57 13.49 -12.79 0.70
C ASP A 57 13.97 -12.00 1.93
N PRO A 58 15.29 -11.89 2.18
CA PRO A 58 15.83 -11.06 3.25
C PRO A 58 15.41 -9.59 3.13
N ASP A 59 15.23 -9.09 1.92
CA ASP A 59 14.84 -7.72 1.68
C ASP A 59 13.38 -7.47 2.06
N ASP A 60 12.54 -8.48 2.33
CA ASP A 60 11.15 -8.27 2.80
C ASP A 60 10.99 -8.33 4.32
N ARG A 61 12.03 -8.79 5.05
CA ARG A 61 11.96 -8.95 6.51
C ARG A 61 11.67 -7.66 7.24
N HIS A 62 12.11 -6.52 6.70
CA HIS A 62 11.81 -5.21 7.29
C HIS A 62 10.31 -4.89 7.28
N VAL A 63 9.56 -5.33 6.26
CA VAL A 63 8.11 -5.11 6.16
C VAL A 63 7.38 -5.90 7.25
N LEU A 64 7.72 -7.18 7.42
CA LEU A 64 7.10 -8.00 8.47
C LEU A 64 7.52 -7.53 9.88
N ALA A 65 8.79 -7.16 10.08
CA ALA A 65 9.25 -6.60 11.34
C ALA A 65 8.48 -5.34 11.74
N ALA A 66 8.24 -4.45 10.77
CA ALA A 66 7.44 -3.26 10.96
C ALA A 66 5.98 -3.58 11.30
N ALA A 67 5.37 -4.52 10.58
CA ALA A 67 4.00 -4.94 10.84
C ALA A 67 3.84 -5.49 12.27
N ILE A 68 4.78 -6.32 12.71
CA ILE A 68 4.81 -6.86 14.09
C ILE A 68 4.96 -5.74 15.10
N HIS A 69 5.92 -4.84 14.90
CA HIS A 69 6.20 -3.74 15.83
C HIS A 69 5.02 -2.77 15.93
N ALA A 70 4.37 -2.47 14.81
CA ALA A 70 3.19 -1.61 14.73
C ALA A 70 1.88 -2.33 15.11
N GLN A 71 1.94 -3.62 15.45
CA GLN A 71 0.77 -4.46 15.75
C GLN A 71 -0.28 -4.42 14.62
N ALA A 72 0.18 -4.42 13.37
CA ALA A 72 -0.70 -4.39 12.21
C ALA A 72 -1.37 -5.75 11.98
N ASP A 73 -2.69 -5.75 11.80
CA ASP A 73 -3.45 -6.97 11.49
C ASP A 73 -3.18 -7.50 10.08
N VAL A 74 -2.86 -6.60 9.13
CA VAL A 74 -2.80 -6.91 7.71
C VAL A 74 -1.61 -6.22 7.02
N ILE A 75 -0.88 -6.98 6.21
CA ILE A 75 0.02 -6.48 5.16
C ILE A 75 -0.74 -6.49 3.83
N VAL A 76 -0.77 -5.35 3.14
CA VAL A 76 -1.42 -5.22 1.83
C VAL A 76 -0.35 -5.20 0.74
N THR A 77 -0.36 -6.19 -0.15
CA THR A 77 0.66 -6.31 -1.21
C THR A 77 0.18 -7.11 -2.42
N LEU A 78 0.71 -6.79 -3.60
CA LEU A 78 0.56 -7.63 -4.80
C LEU A 78 1.56 -8.81 -4.80
N ASN A 79 2.62 -8.75 -4.00
CA ASN A 79 3.69 -9.75 -3.97
C ASN A 79 3.43 -10.87 -2.94
N LEU A 80 2.27 -11.53 -3.03
CA LEU A 80 1.84 -12.56 -2.06
C LEU A 80 2.87 -13.69 -1.87
N LYS A 81 3.64 -14.02 -2.92
CA LYS A 81 4.68 -15.07 -2.88
C LYS A 81 5.78 -14.81 -1.85
N HIS A 82 6.06 -13.56 -1.51
CA HIS A 82 7.08 -13.18 -0.54
C HIS A 82 6.52 -13.14 0.89
N PHE A 83 5.20 -13.03 1.02
CA PHE A 83 4.45 -12.90 2.27
C PHE A 83 3.48 -14.07 2.45
N ARG A 84 3.94 -15.30 2.20
CA ARG A 84 3.08 -16.49 2.35
C ARG A 84 2.54 -16.59 3.77
N ARG A 85 1.26 -16.97 3.90
CA ARG A 85 0.55 -17.09 5.18
C ARG A 85 1.32 -17.86 6.25
N GLU A 86 1.97 -18.96 5.86
CA GLU A 86 2.78 -19.80 6.75
C GLU A 86 3.88 -19.04 7.51
N HIS A 87 4.42 -17.95 6.95
CA HIS A 87 5.43 -17.13 7.61
C HIS A 87 4.85 -16.01 8.47
N LEU A 88 3.57 -15.64 8.26
CA LEU A 88 2.92 -14.50 8.92
C LEU A 88 2.01 -14.91 10.07
N GLU A 89 1.35 -16.07 9.94
CA GLU A 89 0.40 -16.60 10.92
C GLU A 89 0.96 -16.70 12.35
N PRO A 90 2.23 -17.09 12.59
CA PRO A 90 2.81 -17.11 13.93
C PRO A 90 2.83 -15.73 14.63
N TYR A 91 2.74 -14.66 13.84
CA TYR A 91 2.76 -13.28 14.32
C TYR A 91 1.37 -12.63 14.33
N GLY A 92 0.31 -13.36 13.98
CA GLY A 92 -1.05 -12.83 13.90
C GLY A 92 -1.28 -11.89 12.72
N VAL A 93 -0.34 -11.81 11.76
CA VAL A 93 -0.42 -10.91 10.61
C VAL A 93 -1.03 -11.65 9.42
N GLN A 94 -2.00 -11.03 8.76
CA GLN A 94 -2.59 -11.52 7.51
C GLN A 94 -1.98 -10.81 6.30
N VAL A 95 -2.13 -11.41 5.12
CA VAL A 95 -1.77 -10.76 3.85
C VAL A 95 -3.02 -10.65 2.97
N LEU A 96 -3.27 -9.45 2.45
CA LEU A 96 -4.32 -9.18 1.47
C LEU A 96 -3.73 -8.54 0.21
N THR A 97 -4.41 -8.74 -0.91
CA THR A 97 -4.16 -7.89 -2.09
C THR A 97 -4.93 -6.57 -1.94
N PRO A 98 -4.52 -5.49 -2.62
CA PRO A 98 -5.32 -4.27 -2.67
C PRO A 98 -6.75 -4.50 -3.17
N ASP A 99 -6.94 -5.41 -4.14
CA ASP A 99 -8.26 -5.75 -4.67
C ASP A 99 -9.14 -6.42 -3.61
N THR A 100 -8.58 -7.38 -2.87
CA THR A 100 -9.32 -8.06 -1.78
C THR A 100 -9.65 -7.11 -0.64
N LEU A 101 -8.73 -6.18 -0.30
CA LEU A 101 -9.01 -5.18 0.72
C LEU A 101 -10.14 -4.25 0.30
N LEU A 102 -10.09 -3.71 -0.92
CA LEU A 102 -11.11 -2.76 -1.38
C LEU A 102 -12.48 -3.43 -1.50
N LEU A 103 -12.57 -4.69 -1.96
CA LEU A 103 -13.82 -5.45 -1.91
C LEU A 103 -14.37 -5.59 -0.49
N ALA A 104 -13.53 -5.93 0.48
CA ALA A 104 -13.96 -6.06 1.88
C ALA A 104 -14.47 -4.71 2.43
N LEU A 105 -13.85 -3.60 2.04
CA LEU A 105 -14.30 -2.25 2.41
C LEU A 105 -15.63 -1.87 1.74
N LEU A 106 -15.82 -2.22 0.47
CA LEU A 106 -17.08 -2.01 -0.25
C LEU A 106 -18.24 -2.78 0.40
N GLU A 107 -17.98 -3.98 0.91
CA GLU A 107 -18.98 -4.78 1.62
C GLU A 107 -19.26 -4.25 3.04
N ALA A 108 -18.20 -3.95 3.80
CA ALA A 108 -18.32 -3.58 5.21
C ALA A 108 -18.77 -2.12 5.40
N GLU A 109 -18.26 -1.21 4.59
CA GLU A 109 -18.44 0.25 4.72
C GLU A 109 -18.69 0.90 3.35
N PRO A 110 -19.79 0.54 2.65
CA PRO A 110 -20.04 0.94 1.26
C PRO A 110 -20.05 2.46 1.06
N LEU A 111 -20.75 3.20 1.93
CA LEU A 111 -20.87 4.65 1.80
C LEU A 111 -19.53 5.36 2.02
N ALA A 112 -18.79 5.00 3.07
CA ALA A 112 -17.48 5.59 3.35
C ALA A 112 -16.47 5.27 2.24
N THR A 113 -16.54 4.07 1.68
CA THR A 113 -15.68 3.65 0.57
C THR A 113 -16.01 4.41 -0.71
N GLN A 114 -17.30 4.62 -1.02
CA GLN A 114 -17.74 5.43 -2.16
C GLN A 114 -17.31 6.90 -2.02
N ASP A 115 -17.49 7.49 -0.83
CA ASP A 115 -17.05 8.87 -0.56
C ASP A 115 -15.54 9.03 -0.71
N ALA A 116 -14.76 8.03 -0.29
CA ALA A 116 -13.31 8.01 -0.48
C ALA A 116 -12.92 7.92 -1.96
N LEU A 117 -13.61 7.09 -2.76
CA LEU A 117 -13.38 6.98 -4.19
C LEU A 117 -13.73 8.28 -4.94
N GLU A 118 -14.83 8.93 -4.60
CA GLU A 118 -15.21 10.23 -5.18
C GLU A 118 -14.24 11.34 -4.77
N SER A 119 -13.77 11.31 -3.52
CA SER A 119 -12.70 12.22 -3.04
C SER A 119 -11.39 12.00 -3.80
N LEU A 120 -11.01 10.74 -4.04
CA LEU A 120 -9.85 10.40 -4.86
C LEU A 120 -10.02 10.92 -6.29
N ARG A 121 -11.15 10.64 -6.93
CA ARG A 121 -11.45 11.10 -8.30
C ARG A 121 -11.36 12.62 -8.43
N SER A 122 -11.99 13.35 -7.50
CA SER A 122 -12.01 14.82 -7.49
C SER A 122 -10.65 15.45 -7.12
N SER A 123 -9.73 14.70 -6.51
CA SER A 123 -8.36 15.15 -6.23
C SER A 123 -7.52 15.32 -7.51
N PHE A 124 -7.85 14.60 -8.58
CA PHE A 124 -7.23 14.79 -9.90
C PHE A 124 -7.76 16.09 -10.53
N ARG A 125 -7.00 17.18 -10.37
CA ARG A 125 -7.38 18.50 -10.91
C ARG A 125 -6.76 18.83 -12.26
N ARG A 126 -5.67 18.16 -12.64
CA ARG A 126 -4.86 18.50 -13.83
C ARG A 126 -4.16 17.25 -14.39
N PRO A 127 -4.76 16.54 -15.37
CA PRO A 127 -6.14 16.72 -15.86
C PRO A 127 -7.19 16.23 -14.85
N PRO A 128 -8.46 16.68 -14.98
CA PRO A 128 -9.61 16.02 -14.36
C PRO A 128 -9.71 14.57 -14.84
N VAL A 129 -10.15 13.67 -13.96
CA VAL A 129 -10.33 12.24 -14.27
C VAL A 129 -11.81 11.89 -14.17
N THR A 130 -12.33 11.22 -15.19
CA THR A 130 -13.68 10.64 -15.24
C THR A 130 -13.75 9.34 -14.43
N TRP A 131 -14.95 8.87 -14.13
CA TRP A 131 -15.13 7.58 -13.47
C TRP A 131 -14.62 6.41 -14.32
N GLU A 132 -14.77 6.49 -15.64
CA GLU A 132 -14.25 5.50 -16.59
C GLU A 132 -12.73 5.43 -16.50
N GLU A 133 -12.04 6.56 -16.65
CA GLU A 133 -10.58 6.65 -16.55
C GLU A 133 -10.05 6.21 -15.17
N LEU A 134 -10.76 6.55 -14.08
CA LEU A 134 -10.39 6.09 -12.74
C LEU A 134 -10.50 4.57 -12.64
N THR A 135 -11.63 3.99 -13.05
CA THR A 135 -11.85 2.54 -12.98
C THR A 135 -10.89 1.77 -13.88
N ASP A 136 -10.52 2.31 -15.03
CA ASP A 136 -9.49 1.74 -15.91
C ASP A 136 -8.11 1.76 -15.25
N GLY A 137 -7.76 2.88 -14.60
CA GLY A 137 -6.53 3.00 -13.82
C GLY A 137 -6.47 2.00 -12.65
N LEU A 138 -7.56 1.85 -11.90
CA LEU A 138 -7.67 0.86 -10.81
C LEU A 138 -7.57 -0.57 -11.35
N THR A 139 -8.19 -0.86 -12.50
CA THR A 139 -8.08 -2.16 -13.17
C THR A 139 -6.62 -2.45 -13.56
N GLN A 140 -5.92 -1.49 -14.15
CA GLN A 140 -4.49 -1.62 -14.50
C GLN A 140 -3.59 -1.80 -13.26
N ALA A 141 -3.98 -1.24 -12.12
CA ALA A 141 -3.32 -1.45 -10.84
C ALA A 141 -3.65 -2.81 -10.17
N GLY A 142 -4.50 -3.63 -10.79
CA GLY A 142 -4.84 -4.98 -10.34
C GLY A 142 -6.13 -5.08 -9.52
N LEU A 143 -6.94 -4.02 -9.43
CA LEU A 143 -8.18 -3.97 -8.63
C LEU A 143 -9.41 -4.40 -9.45
N VAL A 144 -9.28 -5.49 -10.20
CA VAL A 144 -10.26 -5.90 -11.23
C VAL A 144 -11.62 -6.23 -10.61
N SER A 145 -11.64 -6.97 -9.50
CA SER A 145 -12.87 -7.43 -8.87
C SER A 145 -13.60 -6.28 -8.19
N SER A 146 -12.85 -5.40 -7.52
CA SER A 146 -13.39 -4.20 -6.90
C SER A 146 -14.03 -3.27 -7.94
N VAL A 147 -13.39 -3.10 -9.09
CA VAL A 147 -13.95 -2.29 -10.18
C VAL A 147 -15.24 -2.88 -10.74
N ALA A 148 -15.32 -4.21 -10.86
CA ALA A 148 -16.56 -4.87 -11.27
C ALA A 148 -17.70 -4.56 -10.28
N GLU A 149 -17.42 -4.60 -8.98
CA GLU A 149 -18.41 -4.27 -7.94
C GLU A 149 -18.83 -2.79 -7.99
N ILE A 150 -17.88 -1.87 -8.11
CA ILE A 150 -18.14 -0.43 -8.25
C ILE A 150 -19.05 -0.14 -9.45
N ARG A 151 -18.87 -0.84 -10.57
CA ARG A 151 -19.68 -0.65 -11.79
C ARG A 151 -21.10 -1.21 -11.68
N ASN A 152 -21.36 -2.09 -10.71
CA ASN A 152 -22.66 -2.71 -10.50
C ASN A 152 -23.53 -1.97 -9.47
N THR A 153 -22.97 -0.99 -8.77
CA THR A 153 -23.65 -0.17 -7.75
C THR A 153 -24.20 1.11 -8.33
#